data_AF-A0A952KMU8-F1
#
_entry.id   AF-A0A952KMU8-F1
#
_cell.length_a   1.000
_cell.length_b   1.000
_cell.length_c   1.000
_cell.angle_alpha   90.00
_cell.angle_beta   90.00
_cell.angle_gamma   90.00
#
_symmetry.space_group_name_H-M   'P 1'
#
loop_
_entity.id
_entity.type
_entity.pdbx_description
1 polymer ?
#
loop_
_entity_poly.entity_id
_entity_poly.type
_entity_poly.pdbx_seq_one_letter_code
_entity_poly.pdbx_strand_id
1 'polypeptide(L)' 'DTRRWWGVEELVRSDKVWFAATGITTGLLFEGVSRRGQSTRTQSLMLTAPDRRWQVLTTYVELPPPAEVQR' A
#
# COMPACT_ATOMS: atom_id res chain seq x y z
N ASP A 1 17.00 -0.95 24.88
CA ASP A 1 16.35 -1.02 26.20
C ASP A 1 14.93 -1.52 26.00
N THR A 2 14.57 -2.65 26.60
CA THR A 2 13.23 -3.28 26.51
C THR A 2 12.34 -2.94 27.70
N ARG A 3 12.82 -2.13 28.64
CA ARG A 3 12.11 -1.78 29.89
C ARG A 3 11.15 -0.60 29.72
N ARG A 4 11.11 0.00 28.54
CA ARG A 4 10.34 1.21 28.24
C ARG A 4 9.48 1.02 27.00
N TRP A 5 8.23 1.48 27.10
CA TRP A 5 7.33 1.64 25.96
C TRP A 5 7.58 2.99 25.30
N TRP A 6 7.53 3.01 23.97
CA TRP A 6 7.75 4.20 23.16
C TRP A 6 6.42 4.70 22.62
N GLY A 7 6.15 6.00 22.83
CA GLY A 7 5.04 6.68 22.15
C GLY A 7 5.28 6.74 20.64
N VAL A 8 4.21 6.89 19.86
CA VAL A 8 4.32 6.94 18.39
C VAL A 8 5.11 8.17 17.93
N GLU A 9 4.97 9.27 18.65
CA GLU A 9 5.71 10.52 18.49
C GLU A 9 7.22 10.36 18.75
N GLU A 10 7.61 9.35 19.53
CA GLU A 10 9.02 9.02 19.78
C GLU A 10 9.59 8.10 18.70
N LEU A 11 8.73 7.24 18.14
CA LEU A 11 9.09 6.35 17.03
C LEU A 11 9.19 7.11 15.71
N VAL A 12 8.31 8.09 15.48
CA VAL A 12 8.25 8.93 14.29
C VAL A 12 8.25 10.40 14.70
N ARG A 13 9.44 10.99 14.74
CA ARG A 13 9.68 12.33 15.31
C ARG A 13 9.54 13.50 14.32
N SER A 14 9.41 13.20 13.02
CA SER A 14 9.31 14.23 11.99
C SER A 14 7.87 14.73 11.87
N ASP A 15 7.68 16.04 11.66
CA ASP A 15 6.39 16.60 11.26
C ASP A 15 6.06 16.35 9.77
N LYS A 16 7.07 15.91 9.00
CA LYS A 16 6.96 15.55 7.59
C LYS A 16 7.02 14.03 7.46
N VAL A 17 5.86 13.41 7.45
CA VAL A 17 5.68 11.95 7.35
C VAL A 17 4.79 11.62 6.18
N TRP A 18 5.20 10.62 5.42
CA TRP A 18 4.41 9.97 4.39
C TRP A 18 4.30 8.49 4.74
N PHE A 19 3.09 7.96 4.67
CA PHE A 19 2.83 6.54 4.85
C PHE A 19 2.08 6.00 3.65
N ALA A 20 2.49 4.84 3.17
CA ALA A 20 1.80 4.13 2.11
C ALA A 20 1.69 2.65 2.46
N ALA A 21 0.54 2.05 2.20
CA ALA A 21 0.30 0.62 2.37
C ALA A 21 -0.56 0.09 1.22
N THR A 22 -0.28 -1.13 0.77
CA THR A 22 -0.99 -1.81 -0.33
C THR A 22 -1.47 -3.16 0.15
N GLY A 23 -2.74 -3.49 -0.11
CA GLY A 23 -3.32 -4.79 0.22
C GLY A 23 -2.72 -5.91 -0.63
N ILE A 24 -2.06 -6.87 0.00
CA ILE A 24 -1.61 -8.11 -0.67
C ILE A 24 -2.77 -9.11 -0.68
N THR A 25 -3.28 -9.45 0.51
CA THR A 25 -4.48 -10.26 0.72
C THR A 25 -5.62 -9.37 1.23
N THR A 26 -6.86 -9.80 1.01
CA THR A 26 -8.02 -9.06 1.52
C THR A 26 -8.04 -9.09 3.03
N GLY A 27 -8.15 -7.91 3.63
CA GLY A 27 -8.24 -7.71 5.07
C GLY A 27 -9.15 -6.54 5.40
N LEU A 28 -9.07 -6.06 6.64
CA LEU A 28 -9.97 -5.02 7.16
C LEU A 28 -9.87 -3.67 6.44
N LEU A 29 -8.67 -3.31 5.98
CA LEU A 29 -8.41 -1.99 5.38
C LEU A 29 -8.37 -2.03 3.86
N PHE A 30 -7.98 -3.16 3.27
CA PHE A 30 -7.69 -3.27 1.85
C PHE A 30 -8.27 -4.55 1.26
N GLU A 31 -8.75 -4.43 0.03
CA GLU A 31 -8.87 -5.58 -0.85
C GLU A 31 -7.47 -6.02 -1.31
N GLY A 32 -7.27 -7.33 -1.36
CA GLY A 32 -6.02 -7.91 -1.84
C GLY A 32 -5.82 -7.69 -3.34
N VAL A 33 -4.61 -7.98 -3.79
CA VAL A 33 -4.28 -8.00 -5.21
C VAL A 33 -5.22 -8.99 -5.92
N SER A 34 -5.84 -8.53 -7.02
CA SER A 34 -6.73 -9.36 -7.82
C SER A 34 -6.41 -9.23 -9.30
N ARG A 35 -6.55 -10.32 -10.06
CA ARG A 35 -6.50 -10.28 -11.53
C ARG A 35 -7.89 -10.06 -12.10
N ARG A 36 -8.02 -9.16 -13.07
CA ARG A 36 -9.24 -8.94 -13.86
C ARG A 36 -8.88 -8.93 -15.34
N GLY A 37 -9.14 -10.05 -16.03
CA GLY A 37 -8.71 -10.23 -17.41
C GLY A 37 -7.18 -10.11 -17.53
N GLN A 38 -6.72 -9.22 -18.40
CA GLN A 38 -5.31 -8.89 -18.58
C GLN A 38 -4.81 -7.79 -17.64
N SER A 39 -5.55 -7.43 -16.59
CA SER A 39 -5.11 -6.42 -15.62
C SER A 39 -4.91 -7.00 -14.22
N THR A 40 -3.97 -6.42 -13.50
CA THR A 40 -3.82 -6.59 -12.05
C THR A 40 -4.37 -5.37 -11.36
N ARG A 41 -5.30 -5.57 -10.44
CA ARG A 41 -5.87 -4.52 -9.60
C ARG A 41 -5.23 -4.54 -8.22
N THR A 42 -4.81 -3.37 -7.75
CA THR A 42 -4.31 -3.14 -6.39
C THR A 42 -5.11 -2.05 -5.69
N GLN A 43 -5.11 -2.08 -4.36
CA GLN A 43 -5.66 -1.01 -3.53
C GLN A 43 -4.60 -0.56 -2.53
N SER A 44 -4.36 0.75 -2.48
CA SER A 44 -3.36 1.38 -1.62
C SER A 44 -3.93 2.55 -0.83
N LEU A 45 -3.50 2.72 0.42
CA LEU A 45 -3.71 3.94 1.20
C LEU A 45 -2.43 4.77 1.17
N MET A 46 -2.58 6.07 0.94
CA MET A 46 -1.52 7.06 1.13
C MET A 46 -1.96 8.07 2.18
N LEU A 47 -1.10 8.34 3.17
CA LEU A 47 -1.30 9.32 4.23
C LEU A 47 -0.16 10.32 4.22
N THR A 48 -0.48 11.57 4.50
CA THR A 48 0.50 12.65 4.63
C THR A 48 0.24 13.42 5.92
N ALA A 49 1.28 13.61 6.73
CA ALA A 49 1.18 14.36 7.99
C ALA A 49 1.19 15.89 7.84
N PRO A 50 1.98 16.51 6.92
CA PRO A 50 2.04 17.98 6.82
C PRO A 50 0.68 18.66 6.57
N ASP A 51 -0.20 18.00 5.83
CA ASP A 51 -1.52 18.46 5.41
C ASP A 51 -2.65 17.54 5.89
N ARG A 52 -2.32 16.50 6.67
CA ARG A 52 -3.25 15.49 7.23
C ARG A 52 -4.21 14.91 6.19
N ARG A 53 -3.72 14.69 4.97
CA ARG A 53 -4.52 14.12 3.89
C ARG A 53 -4.37 12.62 3.83
N TRP A 54 -5.43 11.99 3.35
CA TRP A 54 -5.42 10.59 3.02
C TRP A 54 -6.11 10.36 1.69
N GLN A 55 -5.64 9.34 0.98
CA GLN A 55 -6.25 8.91 -0.27
C GLN A 55 -6.17 7.39 -0.36
N VAL A 56 -7.28 6.77 -0.74
CA VAL A 56 -7.29 5.38 -1.20
C VAL A 56 -7.19 5.39 -2.71
N LEU A 57 -6.17 4.75 -3.25
CA LEU A 57 -5.97 4.57 -4.68
C LEU A 57 -6.35 3.15 -5.07
N THR A 58 -7.15 3.02 -6.12
CA THR A 58 -7.35 1.74 -6.82
C THR A 58 -6.67 1.84 -8.17
N THR A 59 -5.67 0.99 -8.41
CA THR A 59 -4.87 1.01 -9.63
C THR A 59 -5.12 -0.26 -10.43
N TYR A 60 -5.23 -0.12 -11.75
CA TYR A 60 -5.26 -1.23 -12.69
C TYR A 60 -3.99 -1.16 -13.54
N VAL A 61 -3.18 -2.21 -13.46
CA VAL A 61 -1.96 -2.37 -14.27
C VAL A 61 -2.23 -3.43 -15.32
N GLU A 62 -2.19 -3.05 -16.59
CA GLU A 62 -2.25 -4.02 -17.68
C GLU A 62 -0.99 -4.89 -17.68
N LEU A 63 -1.20 -6.21 -17.70
CA LEU A 63 -0.14 -7.17 -17.89
C LEU A 63 0.07 -7.34 -19.40
N PRO A 64 1.33 -7.33 -19.87
CA PRO A 64 1.60 -7.76 -21.23
C PRO A 64 1.10 -9.20 -21.42
N PRO A 65 0.68 -9.56 -22.64
CA PRO A 65 0.30 -10.94 -22.93
C PRO A 65 1.44 -11.86 -22.50
N PRO A 66 1.12 -13.08 -22.00
CA PRO A 66 2.15 -14.00 -21.58
C PRO A 66 3.14 -14.19 -22.73
N ALA A 67 4.44 -14.03 -22.45
CA ALA A 67 5.47 -14.34 -23.43
C ALA A 67 5.22 -15.78 -23.89
N GLU A 68 5.10 -15.99 -25.21
CA GLU A 68 5.02 -17.33 -25.77
C GLU A 68 6.21 -18.12 -25.25
N VAL A 69 5.94 -19.15 -24.45
CA VAL A 69 6.96 -20.11 -24.07
C VAL A 69 7.29 -20.87 -25.34
N GLN A 70 8.32 -20.41 -26.06
CA GLN A 70 8.93 -21.17 -27.15
C GLN A 70 9.40 -22.50 -26.55
N ARG A 71 8.67 -23.57 -26.85
CA ARG A 71 9.03 -24.96 -26.57
C ARG A 71 9.90 -25.51 -27.68
#